data_AF-A0A4R3Q598-F1
#
_entry.id   AF-A0A4R3Q598-F1
#
_cell.length_a   1.000
_cell.length_b   1.000
_cell.length_c   1.000
_cell.angle_alpha   90.00
_cell.angle_beta   90.00
_cell.angle_gamma   90.00
#
_symmetry.space_group_name_H-M   'P 1'
#
loop_
_entity.id
_entity.type
_entity.pdbx_description
1 polymer ?
#
loop_
_entity_poly.entity_id
_entity_poly.type
_entity_poly.pdbx_seq_one_letter_code
_entity_poly.pdbx_strand_id
1 'polypeptide(L)'
;MLDEIGTIRRQFTAHSTLDGRIDQVFEAMKHLGYEALIYDYTPVAFDLDGEIMIPSLLKLRNISEDMHEYWCNRGYFRIDPVQQVALRTSAPFFWNYDADADTLIRRFMTRDTEPVARYLGERDMSTGVTVPVHMPHGDYATVTGIRFGAKRDFEMDALRYIADFSLLAHVFHETAYGLFDAEARSVGKIRLTERERECLRYSAEGYSAKEISRIIERSVPTVVMHLNAAAKKLGAKNRTQAVVRATHYRMLEDQPSYNL
;
A
#
# COMPACT_ATOMS: atom_id res chain seq x y z
N MET A 1 19.49 -17.84 -4.49
CA MET A 1 18.15 -17.28 -4.77
C MET A 1 16.99 -18.07 -4.16
N LEU A 2 16.64 -19.29 -4.60
CA LEU A 2 15.52 -20.04 -3.97
C LEU A 2 15.77 -20.41 -2.50
N ASP A 3 17.00 -20.79 -2.15
CA ASP A 3 17.40 -21.09 -0.77
C ASP A 3 17.48 -19.83 0.11
N GLU A 4 17.80 -18.68 -0.49
CA GLU A 4 17.80 -17.37 0.18
C GLU A 4 16.38 -16.93 0.51
N ILE A 5 15.44 -17.03 -0.44
CA ILE A 5 14.01 -16.72 -0.20
C ILE A 5 13.47 -17.59 0.94
N GLY A 6 13.73 -18.90 0.91
CA GLY A 6 13.29 -19.82 1.97
C GLY A 6 13.90 -19.47 3.33
N THR A 7 15.16 -19.03 3.36
CA THR A 7 15.85 -18.62 4.59
C THR A 7 15.30 -17.32 5.16
N ILE A 8 15.14 -16.29 4.32
CA ILE A 8 14.56 -14.99 4.71
C ILE A 8 13.12 -15.18 5.20
N ARG A 9 12.32 -15.99 4.49
CA ARG A 9 10.94 -16.30 4.90
C ARG A 9 10.89 -16.97 6.27
N ARG A 10 11.73 -17.99 6.52
CA ARG A 10 11.83 -18.67 7.82
C ARG A 10 12.16 -17.70 8.94
N GLN A 11 13.11 -16.79 8.70
CA GLN A 11 13.47 -15.73 9.65
C GLN A 11 12.24 -14.90 10.03
N PHE A 12 11.51 -14.35 9.06
CA PHE A 12 10.30 -13.54 9.32
C PHE A 12 9.16 -14.32 9.99
N THR A 13 8.95 -15.57 9.59
CA THR A 13 7.87 -16.39 10.18
C THR A 13 8.14 -16.83 11.62
N ALA A 14 9.35 -16.64 12.15
CA ALA A 14 9.64 -16.88 13.56
C ALA A 14 8.86 -15.92 14.49
N HIS A 15 8.42 -14.77 13.97
CA HIS A 15 7.56 -13.83 14.68
C HIS A 15 6.09 -14.01 14.27
N SER A 16 5.21 -14.07 15.28
CA SER A 16 3.77 -14.25 15.12
C SER A 16 2.99 -12.94 15.03
N THR A 17 3.62 -11.80 15.32
CA THR A 17 2.99 -10.47 15.27
C THR A 17 3.55 -9.63 14.13
N LEU A 18 2.73 -8.73 13.60
CA LEU A 18 3.14 -7.82 12.54
C LEU A 18 4.30 -6.94 12.99
N ASP A 19 4.22 -6.37 14.19
CA ASP A 19 5.29 -5.54 14.75
C ASP A 19 6.61 -6.32 14.92
N GLY A 20 6.55 -7.60 15.33
CA GLY A 20 7.76 -8.43 15.40
C GLY A 20 8.42 -8.67 14.04
N ARG A 21 7.62 -8.84 12.97
CA ARG A 21 8.16 -8.95 11.60
C ARG A 21 8.76 -7.63 11.12
N ILE A 22 8.15 -6.50 11.49
CA ILE A 22 8.66 -5.15 11.19
C ILE A 22 9.99 -4.90 11.90
N ASP A 23 10.09 -5.28 13.18
CA ASP A 23 11.33 -5.16 13.95
C ASP A 23 12.45 -5.97 13.30
N GLN A 24 12.13 -7.16 12.81
CA GLN A 24 13.12 -8.02 12.18
C GLN A 24 13.62 -7.48 10.83
N VAL A 25 12.74 -6.97 9.97
CA VAL A 25 13.18 -6.35 8.71
C VAL A 25 13.99 -5.08 9.00
N PHE A 26 13.63 -4.35 10.07
CA PHE A 26 14.40 -3.20 10.54
C PHE A 26 15.80 -3.57 11.02
N GLU A 27 15.98 -4.68 11.77
CA GLU A 27 17.32 -5.15 12.12
C GLU A 27 18.10 -5.64 10.89
N ALA A 28 17.46 -6.34 9.97
CA ALA A 28 18.10 -6.84 8.76
C ALA A 28 18.61 -5.70 7.85
N MET A 29 17.82 -4.64 7.67
CA MET A 29 18.20 -3.51 6.81
C MET A 29 19.31 -2.62 7.40
N LYS A 30 19.55 -2.67 8.73
CA LYS A 30 20.71 -1.99 9.33
C LYS A 30 22.03 -2.52 8.79
N HIS A 31 22.10 -3.81 8.48
CA HIS A 31 23.29 -4.40 7.85
C HIS A 31 23.52 -3.91 6.41
N LEU A 32 22.48 -3.35 5.77
CA LEU A 32 22.57 -2.68 4.46
C LEU A 32 22.85 -1.17 4.61
N GLY A 33 23.02 -0.69 5.85
CA GLY A 33 23.32 0.70 6.17
C GLY A 33 22.11 1.63 6.16
N TYR A 34 20.89 1.11 6.37
CA TYR A 34 19.71 1.94 6.62
C TYR A 34 19.46 2.06 8.12
N GLU A 35 19.08 3.26 8.56
CA GLU A 35 18.96 3.61 9.98
C GLU A 35 17.52 3.80 10.42
N ALA A 36 16.58 3.95 9.48
CA ALA A 36 15.16 4.07 9.74
C ALA A 36 14.33 3.33 8.69
N LEU A 37 13.14 2.87 9.09
CA LEU A 37 12.20 2.12 8.26
C LEU A 37 10.84 2.82 8.23
N ILE A 38 10.30 2.97 7.03
CA ILE A 38 8.88 3.24 6.79
C ILE A 38 8.30 2.05 6.04
N TYR A 39 7.24 1.48 6.59
CA TYR A 39 6.41 0.50 5.93
C TYR A 39 4.99 1.02 5.82
N ASP A 40 4.52 1.22 4.60
CA ASP A 40 3.15 1.66 4.33
C ASP A 40 2.43 0.67 3.41
N TYR A 41 1.13 0.54 3.60
CA TYR A 41 0.26 -0.30 2.79
C TYR A 41 -1.11 0.35 2.60
N THR A 42 -1.67 0.18 1.41
CA THR A 42 -3.06 0.49 1.10
C THR A 42 -3.68 -0.61 0.24
N PRO A 43 -4.94 -1.02 0.49
CA PRO A 43 -5.64 -1.94 -0.38
C PRO A 43 -5.86 -1.35 -1.78
N VAL A 44 -5.89 -0.01 -1.94
CA VAL A 44 -6.08 0.65 -3.23
C VAL A 44 -5.20 1.89 -3.29
N ALA A 45 -4.44 2.04 -4.36
CA ALA A 45 -3.49 3.14 -4.53
C ALA A 45 -4.14 4.51 -4.79
N PHE A 46 -5.25 4.53 -5.54
CA PHE A 46 -5.94 5.75 -5.95
C PHE A 46 -7.41 5.70 -5.56
N ASP A 47 -8.01 6.84 -5.26
CA ASP A 47 -9.47 6.93 -5.16
C ASP A 47 -10.12 7.07 -6.55
N LEU A 48 -11.44 7.27 -6.56
CA LEU A 48 -12.22 7.39 -7.79
C LEU A 48 -11.97 8.69 -8.55
N ASP A 49 -11.39 9.70 -7.90
CA ASP A 49 -11.02 10.98 -8.50
C ASP A 49 -9.55 10.96 -9.01
N GLY A 50 -8.82 9.86 -8.75
CA GLY A 50 -7.43 9.67 -9.17
C GLY A 50 -6.41 10.20 -8.17
N GLU A 51 -6.86 10.60 -6.97
CA GLU A 51 -5.97 11.06 -5.90
C GLU A 51 -5.35 9.88 -5.17
N ILE A 52 -4.11 10.06 -4.70
CA ILE A 52 -3.42 9.01 -3.94
C ILE A 52 -4.16 8.76 -2.62
N MET A 53 -4.43 7.48 -2.35
CA MET A 53 -5.01 7.05 -1.09
C MET A 53 -3.99 7.15 0.05
N ILE A 54 -4.43 7.66 1.19
CA ILE A 54 -3.66 7.60 2.43
C ILE A 54 -3.55 6.13 2.85
N PRO A 55 -2.38 5.65 3.29
CA PRO A 55 -2.20 4.27 3.69
C PRO A 55 -3.12 3.89 4.84
N SER A 56 -3.72 2.70 4.75
CA SER A 56 -4.52 2.12 5.84
C SER A 56 -3.63 1.56 6.95
N LEU A 57 -2.36 1.32 6.65
CA LEU A 57 -1.34 0.88 7.58
C LEU A 57 -0.07 1.70 7.34
N LEU A 58 0.41 2.37 8.38
CA LEU A 58 1.71 3.03 8.40
C LEU A 58 2.48 2.59 9.63
N LYS A 59 3.67 2.02 9.43
CA LYS A 59 4.53 1.51 10.49
C LYS A 59 5.93 2.12 10.34
N LEU A 60 6.43 2.64 11.45
CA LEU A 60 7.65 3.43 11.50
C LEU A 60 8.64 2.77 12.48
N ARG A 61 9.93 2.79 12.16
CA ARG A 61 11.01 2.46 13.11
C ARG A 61 12.12 3.49 13.02
N ASN A 62 12.56 3.94 14.20
CA ASN A 62 13.54 5.02 14.35
C ASN A 62 13.14 6.31 13.63
N ILE A 63 11.83 6.62 13.64
CA ILE A 63 11.25 7.85 13.10
C ILE A 63 10.26 8.34 14.15
N SER A 64 10.19 9.65 14.33
CA SER A 64 9.24 10.29 15.23
C SER A 64 7.80 9.97 14.86
N GLU A 65 6.96 9.70 15.86
CA GLU A 65 5.54 9.39 15.67
C GLU A 65 4.76 10.56 15.05
N ASP A 66 5.28 11.79 15.14
CA ASP A 66 4.68 12.97 14.51
C ASP A 66 4.55 12.81 12.98
N MET A 67 5.40 12.01 12.33
CA MET A 67 5.29 11.72 10.89
C MET A 67 3.90 11.22 10.50
N HIS A 68 3.23 10.43 11.35
CA HIS A 68 1.87 9.95 11.06
C HIS A 68 0.88 11.11 10.91
N GLU A 69 0.97 12.12 11.77
CA GLU A 69 0.12 13.32 11.68
C GLU A 69 0.35 14.05 10.35
N TYR A 70 1.60 14.21 9.90
CA TYR A 70 1.88 14.90 8.65
C TYR A 70 1.49 14.08 7.40
N TRP A 71 1.87 12.80 7.34
CA TRP A 71 1.61 11.96 6.16
C TRP A 71 0.14 11.59 6.04
N CYS A 72 -0.53 11.20 7.13
CA CYS A 72 -1.90 10.74 7.07
C CYS A 72 -2.93 11.87 7.22
N ASN A 73 -2.79 12.73 8.23
CA ASN A 73 -3.82 13.72 8.55
C ASN A 73 -3.67 15.03 7.76
N ARG A 74 -2.42 15.46 7.50
CA ARG A 74 -2.13 16.67 6.70
C ARG A 74 -1.92 16.38 5.22
N GLY A 75 -2.01 15.11 4.81
CA GLY A 75 -1.98 14.71 3.41
C GLY A 75 -0.60 14.75 2.76
N TYR A 76 0.50 14.77 3.52
CA TYR A 76 1.85 14.79 2.93
C TYR A 76 2.10 13.55 2.06
N PHE A 77 1.49 12.40 2.39
CA PHE A 77 1.59 11.18 1.59
C PHE A 77 1.19 11.42 0.12
N ARG A 78 0.20 12.28 -0.16
CA ARG A 78 -0.28 12.55 -1.53
C ARG A 78 0.69 13.39 -2.35
N ILE A 79 1.40 14.29 -1.69
CA ILE A 79 2.34 15.22 -2.32
C ILE A 79 3.79 14.75 -2.18
N ASP A 80 4.02 13.56 -1.60
CA ASP A 80 5.36 12.98 -1.40
C ASP A 80 5.97 12.55 -2.75
N PRO A 81 7.07 13.17 -3.21
CA PRO A 81 7.76 12.79 -4.43
C PRO A 81 8.17 11.31 -4.50
N VAL A 82 8.51 10.68 -3.37
CA VAL A 82 8.85 9.26 -3.29
C VAL A 82 7.62 8.41 -3.62
N GLN A 83 6.46 8.73 -3.04
CA GLN A 83 5.22 8.00 -3.33
C GLN A 83 4.76 8.21 -4.77
N GLN A 84 4.96 9.40 -5.33
CA GLN A 84 4.70 9.67 -6.74
C GLN A 84 5.57 8.80 -7.68
N VAL A 85 6.84 8.55 -7.35
CA VAL A 85 7.67 7.61 -8.11
C VAL A 85 7.22 6.17 -7.87
N ALA A 86 7.06 5.75 -6.62
CA ALA A 86 6.80 4.37 -6.22
C ALA A 86 5.49 3.81 -6.81
N LEU A 87 4.48 4.65 -7.01
CA LEU A 87 3.23 4.27 -7.70
C LEU A 87 3.36 4.06 -9.22
N ARG A 88 4.48 4.50 -9.83
CA ARG A 88 4.72 4.46 -11.28
C ARG A 88 5.83 3.49 -11.70
N THR A 89 6.44 2.80 -10.75
CA THR A 89 7.51 1.83 -11.00
C THR A 89 7.34 0.60 -10.12
N SER A 90 7.79 -0.55 -10.61
CA SER A 90 7.96 -1.77 -9.80
C SER A 90 9.42 -2.04 -9.45
N ALA A 91 10.35 -1.25 -10.02
CA ALA A 91 11.76 -1.35 -9.68
C ALA A 91 12.05 -0.58 -8.38
N PRO A 92 12.89 -1.12 -7.48
CA PRO A 92 13.37 -0.35 -6.34
C PRO A 92 14.19 0.85 -6.84
N PHE A 93 14.15 1.95 -6.09
CA PHE A 93 14.87 3.17 -6.45
C PHE A 93 15.40 3.89 -5.22
N PHE A 94 16.56 4.52 -5.37
CA PHE A 94 17.07 5.47 -4.40
C PHE A 94 16.56 6.87 -4.73
N TRP A 95 16.49 7.71 -3.70
CA TRP A 95 16.00 9.07 -3.80
C TRP A 95 16.80 9.99 -2.90
N ASN A 96 16.86 11.26 -3.30
CA ASN A 96 17.52 12.33 -2.57
C ASN A 96 16.73 13.63 -2.77
N TYR A 97 16.31 14.25 -1.66
CA TYR A 97 15.54 15.50 -1.64
C TYR A 97 16.39 16.76 -1.87
N ASP A 98 17.72 16.63 -1.97
CA ASP A 98 18.58 17.69 -2.47
C ASP A 98 18.16 18.06 -3.91
N ALA A 99 17.90 19.35 -4.14
CA ALA A 99 17.44 19.87 -5.43
C ALA A 99 18.47 19.68 -6.57
N ASP A 100 19.75 19.56 -6.21
CA ASP A 100 20.83 19.34 -7.18
C ASP A 100 21.05 17.86 -7.50
N ALA A 101 20.49 16.94 -6.70
CA ALA A 101 20.61 15.51 -6.94
C ALA A 101 19.85 15.06 -8.20
N ASP A 102 20.44 14.11 -8.94
CA ASP A 102 19.84 13.56 -10.15
C ASP A 102 19.18 12.21 -9.85
N THR A 103 18.03 12.27 -9.14
CA THR A 103 17.24 11.08 -8.78
C THR A 103 15.86 11.11 -9.40
N LEU A 104 15.16 9.97 -9.40
CA LEU A 104 13.83 9.85 -10.03
C LEU A 104 12.81 10.83 -9.46
N ILE A 105 12.94 11.19 -8.18
CA ILE A 105 12.01 12.10 -7.51
C ILE A 105 12.15 13.55 -7.98
N ARG A 106 13.27 13.93 -8.61
CA ARG A 106 13.54 15.28 -9.12
C ARG A 106 12.40 15.82 -10.00
N ARG A 107 11.79 14.97 -10.82
CA ARG A 107 10.68 15.35 -11.71
C ARG A 107 9.39 15.73 -10.97
N PHE A 108 9.29 15.37 -9.70
CA PHE A 108 8.16 15.65 -8.81
C PHE A 108 8.49 16.71 -7.75
N MET A 109 9.73 17.22 -7.71
CA MET A 109 10.14 18.28 -6.81
C MET A 109 9.59 19.63 -7.30
N THR A 110 8.42 20.02 -6.80
CA THR A 110 7.72 21.26 -7.16
C THR A 110 7.47 22.12 -5.92
N ARG A 111 6.85 23.30 -6.10
CA ARG A 111 6.42 24.13 -4.96
C ARG A 111 5.41 23.43 -4.06
N ASP A 112 4.56 22.58 -4.65
CA ASP A 112 3.51 21.87 -3.91
C ASP A 112 4.10 20.77 -3.01
N THR A 113 5.28 20.25 -3.35
CA THR A 113 5.98 19.21 -2.60
C THR A 113 7.03 19.77 -1.62
N GLU A 114 7.25 21.08 -1.61
CA GLU A 114 8.20 21.76 -0.72
C GLU A 114 7.96 21.47 0.78
N PRO A 115 6.71 21.38 1.28
CA PRO A 115 6.47 21.03 2.68
C PRO A 115 7.04 19.67 3.09
N VAL A 116 7.01 18.68 2.19
CA VAL A 116 7.57 17.35 2.42
C VAL A 116 9.10 17.43 2.48
N ALA A 117 9.71 18.07 1.49
CA ALA A 117 11.16 18.25 1.43
C ALA A 117 11.69 18.98 2.67
N ARG A 118 11.00 20.03 3.13
CA ARG A 118 11.35 20.77 4.34
C ARG A 118 11.25 19.89 5.59
N TYR A 119 10.15 19.18 5.78
CA TYR A 119 9.96 18.30 6.94
C TYR A 119 11.07 17.24 7.04
N LEU A 120 11.42 16.61 5.92
CA LEU A 120 12.46 15.59 5.86
C LEU A 120 13.86 16.18 6.04
N GLY A 121 14.13 17.35 5.45
CA GLY A 121 15.40 18.07 5.59
C GLY A 121 15.70 18.49 7.03
N GLU A 122 14.70 19.01 7.75
CA GLU A 122 14.83 19.39 9.17
C GLU A 122 15.14 18.20 10.10
N ARG A 123 14.98 16.96 9.63
CA ARG A 123 15.16 15.71 10.38
C ARG A 123 16.29 14.85 9.82
N ASP A 124 17.10 15.38 8.91
CA ASP A 124 18.17 14.65 8.22
C ASP A 124 17.68 13.41 7.43
N MET A 125 16.39 13.34 7.06
CA MET A 125 15.75 12.22 6.36
C MET A 125 15.69 12.41 4.84
N SER A 126 16.69 13.09 4.27
CA SER A 126 16.65 13.52 2.87
C SER A 126 17.03 12.43 1.85
N THR A 127 17.53 11.28 2.31
CA THR A 127 18.07 10.22 1.45
C THR A 127 17.57 8.84 1.87
N GLY A 128 17.22 8.01 0.89
CA GLY A 128 16.77 6.65 1.14
C GLY A 128 16.57 5.82 -0.11
N VAL A 129 16.13 4.58 0.11
CA VAL A 129 15.71 3.63 -0.93
C VAL A 129 14.30 3.19 -0.64
N THR A 130 13.47 3.15 -1.68
CA THR A 130 12.11 2.64 -1.60
C THR A 130 11.94 1.46 -2.53
N VAL A 131 11.37 0.39 -1.99
CA VAL A 131 10.93 -0.78 -2.74
C VAL A 131 9.41 -0.72 -2.86
N PRO A 132 8.85 -0.39 -4.03
CA PRO A 132 7.43 -0.54 -4.27
C PRO A 132 7.10 -2.03 -4.40
N VAL A 133 6.10 -2.48 -3.68
CA VAL A 133 5.53 -3.82 -3.80
C VAL A 133 4.14 -3.63 -4.39
N HIS A 134 3.88 -4.26 -5.55
CA HIS A 134 2.57 -4.26 -6.22
C HIS A 134 2.03 -5.69 -6.22
N MET A 135 0.85 -5.89 -5.63
CA MET A 135 0.28 -7.22 -5.46
C MET A 135 -0.59 -7.60 -6.67
N PRO A 136 -0.82 -8.91 -6.94
CA PRO A 136 -1.66 -9.37 -8.06
C PRO A 136 -3.09 -8.82 -8.08
N HIS A 137 -3.70 -8.57 -6.92
CA HIS A 137 -5.04 -7.96 -6.84
C HIS A 137 -4.99 -6.43 -6.91
N GLY A 138 -3.79 -5.85 -6.99
CA GLY A 138 -3.50 -4.43 -7.21
C GLY A 138 -3.19 -3.64 -5.94
N ASP A 139 -3.15 -4.29 -4.77
CA ASP A 139 -2.82 -3.62 -3.50
C ASP A 139 -1.36 -3.23 -3.57
N TYR A 140 -1.03 -2.28 -2.70
CA TYR A 140 0.21 -1.56 -2.83
C TYR A 140 0.83 -1.37 -1.45
N ALA A 141 2.14 -1.57 -1.41
CA ALA A 141 2.94 -1.26 -0.24
C ALA A 141 4.25 -0.62 -0.66
N THR A 142 4.85 0.15 0.25
CA THR A 142 6.27 0.48 0.15
C THR A 142 7.04 0.03 1.37
N VAL A 143 8.25 -0.45 1.14
CA VAL A 143 9.26 -0.66 2.18
C VAL A 143 10.38 0.33 1.89
N THR A 144 10.56 1.29 2.80
CA THR A 144 11.47 2.41 2.61
C THR A 144 12.52 2.42 3.70
N GLY A 145 13.79 2.39 3.30
CA GLY A 145 14.94 2.55 4.16
C GLY A 145 15.58 3.92 4.04
N ILE A 146 15.79 4.57 5.17
CA ILE A 146 16.34 5.92 5.25
C ILE A 146 17.72 5.86 5.88
N ARG A 147 18.65 6.66 5.37
CA ARG A 147 19.96 6.92 5.98
C ARG A 147 20.02 8.38 6.38
N PHE A 148 20.35 8.67 7.63
CA PHE A 148 20.32 10.04 8.15
C PHE A 148 21.56 10.83 7.70
N GLY A 149 21.35 12.07 7.25
CA GLY A 149 22.44 13.00 6.94
C GLY A 149 23.42 12.50 5.88
N ALA A 150 23.00 11.56 5.03
CA ALA A 150 23.89 10.88 4.11
C ALA A 150 24.42 11.85 3.04
N LYS A 151 25.68 11.68 2.67
CA LYS A 151 26.37 12.49 1.66
C LYS A 151 26.37 11.74 0.32
N ARG A 152 27.13 12.25 -0.67
CA ARG A 152 27.24 11.69 -2.03
C ARG A 152 27.66 10.21 -2.09
N ASP A 153 28.24 9.66 -1.04
CA ASP A 153 28.61 8.24 -0.93
C ASP A 153 27.40 7.30 -0.79
N PHE A 154 26.23 7.83 -0.38
CA PHE A 154 24.99 7.05 -0.27
C PHE A 154 24.59 6.37 -1.59
N GLU A 155 24.76 7.04 -2.73
CA GLU A 155 24.31 6.50 -4.02
C GLU A 155 25.03 5.20 -4.36
N MET A 156 26.34 5.12 -4.08
CA MET A 156 27.14 3.93 -4.32
C MET A 156 26.73 2.77 -3.42
N ASP A 157 26.46 3.04 -2.14
CA ASP A 157 25.97 2.03 -1.20
C ASP A 157 24.55 1.56 -1.56
N ALA A 158 23.68 2.50 -1.94
CA ALA A 158 22.33 2.20 -2.40
C ALA A 158 22.39 1.26 -3.61
N LEU A 159 23.17 1.60 -4.65
CA LEU A 159 23.34 0.75 -5.83
C LEU A 159 23.91 -0.63 -5.50
N ARG A 160 24.80 -0.73 -4.49
CA ARG A 160 25.37 -2.01 -4.05
C ARG A 160 24.32 -2.91 -3.41
N TYR A 161 23.45 -2.38 -2.55
CA TYR A 161 22.54 -3.18 -1.72
C TYR A 161 21.07 -3.17 -2.16
N ILE A 162 20.71 -2.42 -3.20
CA ILE A 162 19.31 -2.26 -3.63
C ILE A 162 18.64 -3.58 -4.03
N ALA A 163 19.40 -4.52 -4.60
CA ALA A 163 18.88 -5.84 -4.94
C ALA A 163 18.55 -6.67 -3.70
N ASP A 164 19.47 -6.70 -2.72
CA ASP A 164 19.27 -7.41 -1.45
C ASP A 164 18.11 -6.81 -0.65
N PHE A 165 18.04 -5.47 -0.60
CA PHE A 165 16.95 -4.76 0.06
C PHE A 165 15.60 -5.03 -0.65
N SER A 166 15.60 -5.08 -1.98
CA SER A 166 14.40 -5.41 -2.76
C SER A 166 13.91 -6.82 -2.46
N LEU A 167 14.80 -7.81 -2.42
CA LEU A 167 14.44 -9.18 -2.07
C LEU A 167 13.88 -9.25 -0.64
N LEU A 168 14.58 -8.62 0.32
CA LEU A 168 14.17 -8.55 1.71
C LEU A 168 12.77 -7.94 1.86
N ALA A 169 12.51 -6.82 1.18
CA ALA A 169 11.24 -6.10 1.22
C ALA A 169 10.06 -6.92 0.66
N HIS A 170 10.25 -7.63 -0.46
CA HIS A 170 9.21 -8.46 -1.05
C HIS A 170 8.87 -9.66 -0.16
N VAL A 171 9.90 -10.37 0.35
CA VAL A 171 9.68 -11.52 1.25
C VAL A 171 9.08 -11.06 2.58
N PHE A 172 9.53 -9.91 3.11
CA PHE A 172 8.93 -9.29 4.29
C PHE A 172 7.44 -9.02 4.06
N HIS A 173 7.07 -8.32 2.98
CA HIS A 173 5.68 -7.97 2.70
C HIS A 173 4.79 -9.22 2.60
N GLU A 174 5.22 -10.24 1.86
CA GLU A 174 4.50 -11.50 1.72
C GLU A 174 4.18 -12.10 3.10
N THR A 175 5.16 -12.13 4.00
CA THR A 175 4.94 -12.61 5.36
C THR A 175 4.07 -11.64 6.17
N ALA A 176 4.27 -10.32 6.07
CA ALA A 176 3.54 -9.33 6.85
C ALA A 176 2.02 -9.33 6.53
N TYR A 177 1.66 -9.51 5.26
CA TYR A 177 0.28 -9.41 4.78
C TYR A 177 -0.70 -10.33 5.54
N GLY A 178 -0.27 -11.56 5.84
CA GLY A 178 -1.06 -12.54 6.57
C GLY A 178 -1.49 -12.06 7.97
N LEU A 179 -0.75 -11.11 8.56
CA LEU A 179 -0.98 -10.57 9.90
C LEU A 179 -1.76 -9.25 9.92
N PHE A 180 -2.23 -8.77 8.77
CA PHE A 180 -3.06 -7.56 8.71
C PHE A 180 -4.43 -7.80 9.31
N ASP A 181 -4.92 -6.82 10.07
CA ASP A 181 -6.29 -6.83 10.55
C ASP A 181 -7.29 -6.39 9.46
N ALA A 182 -8.57 -6.41 9.82
CA ALA A 182 -9.65 -6.06 8.92
C ALA A 182 -9.72 -4.56 8.57
N GLU A 183 -9.08 -3.70 9.37
CA GLU A 183 -9.02 -2.26 9.12
C GLU A 183 -7.95 -1.96 8.07
N ALA A 184 -6.74 -2.48 8.26
CA ALA A 184 -5.64 -2.41 7.29
C ALA A 184 -6.07 -2.93 5.91
N ARG A 185 -6.83 -4.03 5.85
CA ARG A 185 -7.31 -4.62 4.58
C ARG A 185 -8.50 -3.89 3.95
N SER A 186 -9.05 -2.86 4.59
CA SER A 186 -10.27 -2.21 4.14
C SER A 186 -10.09 -0.81 3.60
N VAL A 187 -10.84 -0.49 2.54
CA VAL A 187 -10.87 0.85 1.99
C VAL A 187 -11.94 1.68 2.70
N GLY A 188 -11.50 2.50 3.65
CA GLY A 188 -12.36 3.40 4.40
C GLY A 188 -13.45 2.69 5.22
N LYS A 189 -14.54 3.40 5.50
CA LYS A 189 -15.60 2.95 6.41
C LYS A 189 -16.77 2.24 5.73
N ILE A 190 -16.74 2.06 4.40
CA ILE A 190 -17.85 1.45 3.67
C ILE A 190 -17.83 -0.06 3.93
N ARG A 191 -18.98 -0.61 4.38
CA ARG A 191 -19.15 -2.05 4.60
C ARG A 191 -20.40 -2.54 3.87
N LEU A 192 -20.20 -3.44 2.92
CA LEU A 192 -21.27 -4.20 2.27
C LEU A 192 -21.59 -5.44 3.12
N THR A 193 -22.88 -5.77 3.23
CA THR A 193 -23.30 -7.06 3.78
C THR A 193 -22.92 -8.18 2.83
N GLU A 194 -22.91 -9.42 3.31
CA GLU A 194 -22.64 -10.59 2.49
C GLU A 194 -23.60 -10.68 1.28
N ARG A 195 -24.90 -10.44 1.50
CA ARG A 195 -25.91 -10.45 0.44
C ARG A 195 -25.80 -9.27 -0.54
N GLU A 196 -25.43 -8.09 -0.06
CA GLU A 196 -25.14 -6.95 -0.93
C GLU A 196 -23.93 -7.24 -1.84
N ARG A 197 -22.86 -7.80 -1.27
CA ARG A 197 -21.66 -8.21 -2.01
C ARG A 197 -21.97 -9.30 -3.02
N GLU A 198 -22.67 -10.36 -2.61
CA GLU A 198 -23.06 -11.46 -3.47
C GLU A 198 -23.89 -10.99 -4.68
N CYS A 199 -24.89 -10.12 -4.45
CA CYS A 199 -25.68 -9.55 -5.52
C CYS A 199 -24.84 -8.68 -6.47
N LEU A 200 -23.90 -7.89 -5.95
CA LEU A 200 -23.00 -7.09 -6.78
C LEU A 200 -21.96 -7.93 -7.55
N ARG A 201 -21.51 -9.06 -7.01
CA ARG A 201 -20.60 -9.98 -7.71
C ARG A 201 -21.25 -10.57 -8.96
N TYR A 202 -22.44 -11.16 -8.83
CA TYR A 202 -23.19 -11.61 -10.02
C TYR A 202 -23.60 -10.45 -10.93
N SER A 203 -23.79 -9.25 -10.37
CA SER A 203 -23.99 -8.06 -11.19
C SER A 203 -22.77 -7.70 -12.03
N ALA A 204 -21.56 -7.90 -11.52
CA ALA A 204 -20.32 -7.65 -12.23
C ALA A 204 -20.11 -8.66 -13.36
N GLU A 205 -20.59 -9.89 -13.19
CA GLU A 205 -20.62 -10.94 -14.22
C GLU A 205 -21.70 -10.72 -15.31
N GLY A 206 -22.55 -9.70 -15.15
CA GLY A 206 -23.56 -9.32 -16.15
C GLY A 206 -24.97 -9.88 -15.93
N TYR A 207 -25.23 -10.61 -14.84
CA TYR A 207 -26.54 -11.18 -14.58
C TYR A 207 -27.60 -10.12 -14.26
N SER A 208 -28.83 -10.31 -14.76
CA SER A 208 -30.01 -9.52 -14.40
C SER A 208 -30.49 -9.83 -12.98
N ALA A 209 -31.28 -8.94 -12.37
CA ALA A 209 -31.87 -9.19 -11.05
C ALA A 209 -32.73 -10.48 -11.02
N LYS A 210 -33.32 -10.86 -12.15
CA LYS A 210 -34.09 -12.11 -12.31
C LYS A 210 -33.21 -13.35 -12.36
N GLU A 211 -32.03 -13.27 -12.96
CA GLU A 211 -31.08 -14.37 -12.95
C GLU A 211 -30.45 -14.52 -11.57
N ILE A 212 -30.02 -13.42 -10.95
CA ILE A 212 -29.48 -13.42 -9.59
C ILE A 212 -30.50 -14.00 -8.61
N SER A 213 -31.77 -13.63 -8.71
CA SER A 213 -32.80 -14.13 -7.80
C SER A 213 -32.95 -15.65 -7.85
N ARG A 214 -32.72 -16.25 -9.02
CA ARG A 214 -32.69 -17.71 -9.20
C ARG A 214 -31.43 -18.32 -8.59
N ILE A 215 -30.28 -17.68 -8.76
CA ILE A 215 -28.99 -18.17 -8.25
C ILE A 215 -28.96 -18.15 -6.71
N ILE A 216 -29.41 -17.07 -6.08
CA ILE A 216 -29.36 -16.92 -4.61
C ILE A 216 -30.65 -17.38 -3.91
N GLU A 217 -31.58 -17.98 -4.65
CA GLU A 217 -32.88 -18.47 -4.17
C GLU A 217 -33.67 -17.42 -3.36
N ARG A 218 -33.83 -16.22 -3.92
CA ARG A 218 -34.60 -15.11 -3.34
C ARG A 218 -35.58 -14.54 -4.35
N SER A 219 -36.46 -13.65 -3.88
CA SER A 219 -37.37 -12.91 -4.77
C SER A 219 -36.61 -11.83 -5.55
N VAL A 220 -37.05 -11.51 -6.77
CA VAL A 220 -36.50 -10.39 -7.55
C VAL A 220 -36.55 -9.07 -6.77
N PRO A 221 -37.65 -8.71 -6.08
CA PRO A 221 -37.68 -7.52 -5.21
C PRO A 221 -36.59 -7.53 -4.12
N THR A 222 -36.29 -8.67 -3.52
CA THR A 222 -35.22 -8.80 -2.51
C THR A 222 -33.84 -8.54 -3.11
N VAL A 223 -33.55 -9.08 -4.30
CA VAL A 223 -32.28 -8.80 -5.01
C VAL A 223 -32.16 -7.31 -5.34
N VAL A 224 -33.23 -6.70 -5.88
CA VAL A 224 -33.26 -5.27 -6.19
C VAL A 224 -33.02 -4.43 -4.93
N MET A 225 -33.62 -4.82 -3.80
CA MET A 225 -33.39 -4.17 -2.51
C MET A 225 -31.91 -4.21 -2.10
N HIS A 226 -31.25 -5.39 -2.18
CA HIS A 226 -29.82 -5.50 -1.85
C HIS A 226 -28.93 -4.69 -2.79
N LEU A 227 -29.20 -4.72 -4.11
CA LEU A 227 -28.45 -3.92 -5.08
C LEU A 227 -28.61 -2.42 -4.83
N ASN A 228 -29.82 -1.96 -4.51
CA ASN A 228 -30.08 -0.55 -4.20
C ASN A 228 -29.42 -0.11 -2.88
N ALA A 229 -29.44 -0.98 -1.86
CA ALA A 229 -28.74 -0.71 -0.60
C ALA A 229 -27.22 -0.61 -0.80
N ALA A 230 -26.65 -1.53 -1.59
CA ALA A 230 -25.23 -1.50 -1.94
C ALA A 230 -24.87 -0.25 -2.74
N ALA A 231 -25.65 0.11 -3.77
CA ALA A 231 -25.45 1.32 -4.56
C ALA A 231 -25.49 2.58 -3.68
N LYS A 232 -26.45 2.66 -2.75
CA LYS A 232 -26.54 3.77 -1.79
C LYS A 232 -25.30 3.86 -0.90
N LYS A 233 -24.84 2.75 -0.34
CA LYS A 233 -23.62 2.69 0.50
C LYS A 233 -22.36 3.11 -0.26
N LEU A 234 -22.28 2.75 -1.54
CA LEU A 234 -21.19 3.11 -2.43
C LEU A 234 -21.33 4.52 -3.03
N GLY A 235 -22.39 5.26 -2.70
CA GLY A 235 -22.70 6.58 -3.28
C GLY A 235 -22.94 6.54 -4.80
N ALA A 236 -23.30 5.39 -5.35
CA ALA A 236 -23.50 5.17 -6.76
C ALA A 236 -24.91 5.56 -7.22
N LYS A 237 -25.00 6.17 -8.40
CA LYS A 237 -26.26 6.60 -9.04
C LYS A 237 -27.02 5.45 -9.70
N ASN A 238 -26.32 4.39 -10.08
CA ASN A 238 -26.91 3.23 -10.74
C ASN A 238 -26.10 1.96 -10.45
N ARG A 239 -26.66 0.83 -10.86
CA ARG A 239 -26.08 -0.50 -10.67
C ARG A 239 -24.68 -0.64 -11.28
N THR A 240 -24.46 -0.12 -12.48
CA THR A 240 -23.16 -0.17 -13.16
C THR A 240 -22.11 0.61 -12.36
N GLN A 241 -22.42 1.82 -11.92
CA GLN A 241 -21.53 2.60 -11.09
C GLN A 241 -21.27 1.93 -9.74
N ALA A 242 -22.27 1.25 -9.15
CA ALA A 242 -22.09 0.49 -7.92
C ALA A 242 -21.09 -0.66 -8.12
N VAL A 243 -21.21 -1.40 -9.22
CA VAL A 243 -20.24 -2.45 -9.60
C VAL A 243 -18.84 -1.87 -9.76
N VAL A 244 -18.68 -0.78 -10.53
CA VAL A 244 -17.37 -0.15 -10.76
C VAL A 244 -16.73 0.29 -9.44
N ARG A 245 -17.48 0.96 -8.56
CA ARG A 245 -16.98 1.42 -7.26
C ARG A 245 -16.64 0.26 -6.33
N ALA A 246 -17.49 -0.77 -6.28
CA ALA A 246 -17.22 -1.95 -5.47
C ALA A 246 -16.00 -2.72 -5.97
N THR A 247 -15.79 -2.79 -7.29
CA THR A 247 -14.60 -3.39 -7.90
C THR A 247 -13.35 -2.59 -7.55
N HIS A 248 -13.40 -1.27 -7.78
CA HIS A 248 -12.30 -0.35 -7.47
C HIS A 248 -11.86 -0.44 -6.00
N TYR A 249 -12.82 -0.50 -5.06
CA TYR A 249 -12.56 -0.66 -3.63
C TYR A 249 -12.46 -2.12 -3.15
N ARG A 250 -12.37 -3.09 -4.08
CA ARG A 250 -12.19 -4.53 -3.81
C ARG A 250 -13.17 -5.14 -2.84
N MET A 251 -14.40 -4.67 -2.92
CA MET A 251 -15.48 -5.14 -2.07
C MET A 251 -16.19 -6.36 -2.66
N LEU A 252 -15.79 -6.82 -3.86
CA LEU A 252 -16.37 -7.96 -4.58
C LEU A 252 -15.54 -9.24 -4.48
N GLU A 253 -14.26 -9.11 -4.13
CA GLU A 253 -13.32 -10.22 -4.06
C GLU A 253 -13.42 -10.93 -2.70
N ASP A 254 -13.11 -12.22 -2.70
CA ASP A 254 -12.82 -12.96 -1.47
C ASP A 254 -11.42 -12.54 -0.96
N GLN A 255 -11.15 -12.68 0.34
CA GLN A 255 -9.86 -12.24 0.89
C GLN A 255 -8.70 -12.96 0.19
N PRO A 256 -7.73 -12.23 -0.39
CA PRO A 256 -6.57 -12.86 -1.00
C PRO A 256 -5.79 -13.67 0.03
N SER A 257 -5.45 -14.92 -0.30
CA SER A 257 -4.36 -15.63 0.36
C SER A 257 -3.13 -15.54 -0.55
N TYR A 258 -2.24 -14.58 -0.29
CA TYR A 258 -0.93 -14.55 -0.94
C TYR A 258 0.02 -15.66 -0.45
N ASN A 259 -0.41 -16.43 0.56
CA ASN A 259 0.27 -17.63 1.03
C ASN A 259 -0.21 -18.83 0.20
N LEU A 260 0.44 -19.11 -0.92
CA LEU A 260 0.40 -20.40 -1.60
C LEU A 260 1.67 -21.21 -1.28
#